data_AF-A0A1F8VL16-F1
#
_entry.id   AF-A0A1F8VL16-F1
#
_cell.length_a   1.000
_cell.length_b   1.000
_cell.length_c   1.000
_cell.angle_alpha   90.00
_cell.angle_beta   90.00
_cell.angle_gamma   90.00
#
_symmetry.space_group_name_H-M   'P 1'
#
loop_
_entity.id
_entity.type
_entity.pdbx_description
1 polymer ?
#
loop_
_entity_poly.entity_id
_entity_poly.type
_entity_poly.pdbx_seq_one_letter_code
_entity_poly.pdbx_strand_id
1 'polypeptide(L)'
;MNTKSTPAASSGIDDLFSLTLVDGLPVEAGGKTLRYRTVKLRETSVADERIAVRLSERVVMLSGVPKLLASDGDFRFAMTMRHCAAFECDGMSIPLDVLDLDVLGKLSPHDLQLIEERVVLITLAAQVRYGTLSQAEFDAFYMGRNPAPAASPQPVGQTANVGADAGHAESGPALLADFTGGAAQGTGGGARG
;
A
#
# COMPACT_ATOMS: atom_id res chain seq x y z
N MET A 1 -15.35 42.40 -25.48
CA MET A 1 -14.91 42.04 -24.12
C MET A 1 -14.99 40.52 -24.00
N ASN A 2 -13.87 39.82 -24.25
CA ASN A 2 -13.84 38.36 -24.17
C ASN A 2 -13.48 37.95 -22.74
N THR A 3 -14.46 37.36 -22.05
CA THR A 3 -14.31 36.76 -20.74
C THR A 3 -13.44 35.51 -20.84
N LYS A 4 -12.15 35.70 -20.54
CA LYS A 4 -11.20 34.61 -20.32
C LYS A 4 -11.73 33.78 -19.13
N SER A 5 -12.26 32.61 -19.42
CA SER A 5 -12.68 31.66 -18.39
C SER A 5 -11.41 31.08 -17.76
N THR A 6 -11.01 31.64 -16.63
CA THR A 6 -10.00 31.05 -15.76
C THR A 6 -10.54 29.71 -15.26
N PRO A 7 -9.79 28.59 -15.37
CA PRO A 7 -10.20 27.36 -14.70
C PRO A 7 -10.22 27.62 -13.20
N ALA A 8 -11.38 27.41 -12.57
CA ALA A 8 -11.49 27.47 -11.13
C ALA A 8 -10.55 26.41 -10.53
N ALA A 9 -9.63 26.83 -9.67
CA ALA A 9 -8.93 25.90 -8.79
C ALA A 9 -9.98 25.29 -7.87
N SER A 10 -10.37 24.04 -8.11
CA SER A 10 -11.19 23.27 -7.17
C SER A 10 -10.34 23.04 -5.91
N SER A 11 -10.56 23.87 -4.90
CA SER A 11 -9.92 23.77 -3.59
C SER A 11 -10.50 22.62 -2.75
N GLY A 12 -10.77 21.49 -3.38
CA GLY A 12 -11.46 20.34 -2.81
C GLY A 12 -11.17 19.10 -3.64
N ILE A 13 -10.81 18.01 -2.97
CA ILE A 13 -10.81 16.69 -3.58
C ILE A 13 -12.27 16.31 -3.84
N ASP A 14 -12.70 16.37 -5.11
CA ASP A 14 -14.06 16.02 -5.49
C ASP A 14 -14.38 14.54 -5.22
N ASP A 15 -13.37 13.66 -5.35
CA ASP A 15 -13.46 12.24 -5.01
C ASP A 15 -12.10 11.73 -4.51
N LEU A 16 -12.09 11.17 -3.30
CA LEU A 16 -10.88 10.60 -2.69
C LEU A 16 -10.45 9.29 -3.36
N PHE A 17 -11.42 8.54 -3.91
CA PHE A 17 -11.22 7.22 -4.48
C PHE A 17 -11.13 7.24 -6.01
N SER A 18 -11.09 8.41 -6.62
CA SER A 18 -10.91 8.56 -8.06
C SER A 18 -9.89 9.65 -8.35
N LEU A 19 -8.87 9.32 -9.13
CA LEU A 19 -7.80 10.23 -9.52
C LEU A 19 -7.65 10.24 -11.04
N THR A 20 -7.54 11.42 -11.63
CA THR A 20 -7.19 11.58 -13.05
C THR A 20 -5.70 11.90 -13.17
N LEU A 21 -4.96 11.00 -13.80
CA LEU A 21 -3.56 11.10 -14.14
C LEU A 21 -3.33 12.11 -15.27
N VAL A 22 -2.17 12.77 -15.24
CA VAL A 22 -1.84 13.84 -16.19
C VAL A 22 -1.34 13.25 -17.50
N ASP A 23 -0.37 12.34 -17.42
CA ASP A 23 0.18 11.68 -18.61
C ASP A 23 -0.68 10.47 -18.99
N GLY A 24 -1.02 9.65 -18.00
CA GLY A 24 -1.75 8.40 -18.13
C GLY A 24 -0.90 7.27 -18.72
N LEU A 25 -1.31 6.03 -18.47
CA LEU A 25 -0.63 4.84 -19.02
C LEU A 25 -1.04 4.61 -20.48
N PRO A 26 -0.10 4.63 -21.46
CA PRO A 26 -0.41 4.39 -22.86
C PRO A 26 -0.60 2.90 -23.16
N VAL A 27 -1.60 2.56 -23.97
CA VAL A 27 -1.88 1.20 -24.45
C VAL A 27 -2.34 1.23 -25.90
N GLU A 28 -1.90 0.27 -26.70
CA GLU A 28 -2.36 0.10 -28.08
C GLU A 28 -3.57 -0.85 -28.14
N ALA A 29 -4.68 -0.39 -28.72
CA ALA A 29 -5.86 -1.21 -28.96
C ALA A 29 -6.50 -0.84 -30.30
N GLY A 30 -6.75 -1.84 -31.15
CA GLY A 30 -7.42 -1.62 -32.44
C GLY A 30 -6.69 -0.63 -33.37
N GLY A 31 -5.36 -0.57 -33.30
CA GLY A 31 -4.53 0.35 -34.10
C GLY A 31 -4.55 1.81 -33.62
N LYS A 32 -5.03 2.07 -32.40
CA LYS A 32 -5.02 3.39 -31.76
C LYS A 32 -4.33 3.32 -30.40
N THR A 33 -3.58 4.37 -30.08
CA THR A 33 -3.05 4.61 -28.74
C THR A 33 -4.15 5.17 -27.84
N LEU A 34 -4.53 4.41 -26.82
CA LEU A 34 -5.43 4.79 -25.74
C LEU A 34 -4.61 5.15 -24.50
N ARG A 35 -5.18 5.94 -23.59
CA ARG A 35 -4.52 6.30 -22.32
C ARG A 35 -5.42 6.09 -21.12
N TYR A 36 -5.00 5.20 -20.23
CA TYR A 36 -5.63 5.03 -18.92
C TYR A 36 -5.30 6.23 -18.06
N ARG A 37 -6.26 7.15 -17.95
CA ARG A 37 -6.11 8.41 -17.21
C ARG A 37 -6.82 8.35 -15.87
N THR A 38 -7.89 7.59 -15.73
CA THR A 38 -8.60 7.55 -14.45
C THR A 38 -8.19 6.32 -13.67
N VAL A 39 -7.74 6.52 -12.44
CA VAL A 39 -7.43 5.45 -11.49
C VAL A 39 -8.53 5.45 -10.43
N LYS A 40 -9.20 4.31 -10.29
CA LYS A 40 -10.07 4.03 -9.17
C LYS A 40 -9.24 3.45 -8.06
N LEU A 41 -9.41 3.99 -6.85
CA LEU A 41 -8.71 3.60 -5.65
C LEU A 41 -9.70 2.97 -4.68
N ARG A 42 -9.16 2.23 -3.71
CA ARG A 42 -9.91 1.63 -2.62
C ARG A 42 -9.11 1.66 -1.34
N GLU A 43 -9.78 1.39 -0.24
CA GLU A 43 -9.09 1.02 1.00
C GLU A 43 -8.49 -0.37 0.88
N THR A 44 -7.38 -0.56 1.60
CA THR A 44 -6.68 -1.82 1.71
C THR A 44 -7.10 -2.55 2.98
N SER A 45 -6.92 -3.86 2.95
CA SER A 45 -7.20 -4.77 4.06
C SER A 45 -5.90 -5.40 4.57
N VAL A 46 -5.98 -6.08 5.72
CA VAL A 46 -4.87 -6.90 6.23
C VAL A 46 -4.43 -7.97 5.22
N ALA A 47 -5.34 -8.46 4.37
CA ALA A 47 -4.98 -9.41 3.32
C ALA A 47 -4.10 -8.75 2.24
N ASP A 48 -4.37 -7.48 1.91
CA ASP A 48 -3.56 -6.71 0.96
C ASP A 48 -2.16 -6.45 1.51
N GLU A 49 -2.05 -6.11 2.80
CA GLU A 49 -0.75 -5.93 3.47
C GLU A 49 0.08 -7.22 3.41
N ARG A 50 -0.53 -8.38 3.69
CA ARG A 50 0.16 -9.68 3.59
C ARG A 50 0.61 -10.02 2.17
N ILE A 51 -0.08 -9.52 1.15
CA ILE A 51 0.34 -9.67 -0.25
C ILE A 51 1.51 -8.72 -0.52
N ALA A 52 1.43 -7.47 -0.06
CA ALA A 52 2.50 -6.50 -0.24
C ALA A 52 3.80 -6.91 0.45
N VAL A 53 3.74 -7.50 1.66
CA VAL A 53 4.91 -8.08 2.33
C VAL A 53 5.54 -9.17 1.48
N ARG A 54 4.74 -10.10 0.96
CA ARG A 54 5.25 -11.18 0.10
C ARG A 54 5.88 -10.66 -1.20
N LEU A 55 5.36 -9.57 -1.74
CA LEU A 55 5.92 -8.93 -2.94
C LEU A 55 7.21 -8.15 -2.66
N SER A 56 7.45 -7.75 -1.41
CA SER A 56 8.65 -7.00 -1.02
C SER A 56 9.77 -7.87 -0.44
N GLU A 57 9.49 -9.15 -0.18
CA GLU A 57 10.46 -10.13 0.30
C GLU A 57 11.53 -10.44 -0.76
N ARG A 58 12.79 -10.35 -0.35
CA ARG A 58 13.97 -10.69 -1.14
C ARG A 58 14.93 -11.55 -0.33
N VAL A 59 15.63 -12.46 -1.01
CA VAL A 59 16.72 -13.22 -0.41
C VAL A 59 17.99 -12.39 -0.50
N VAL A 60 18.58 -12.10 0.65
CA VAL A 60 19.82 -11.33 0.79
C VAL A 60 20.86 -12.18 1.51
N MET A 61 22.10 -12.14 1.05
CA MET A 61 23.21 -12.82 1.72
C MET A 61 23.76 -11.91 2.83
N LEU A 62 23.65 -12.35 4.09
CA LEU A 62 24.22 -11.67 5.25
C LEU A 62 25.27 -12.58 5.90
N SER A 63 26.53 -12.16 5.86
CA SER A 63 27.67 -12.94 6.37
C SER A 63 27.75 -14.37 5.80
N GLY A 64 27.39 -14.54 4.52
CA GLY A 64 27.39 -15.85 3.85
C GLY A 64 26.16 -16.71 4.12
N VAL A 65 25.19 -16.23 4.92
CA VAL A 65 23.92 -16.91 5.19
C VAL A 65 22.80 -16.24 4.39
N PRO A 66 22.00 -16.99 3.60
CA PRO A 66 20.82 -16.42 2.94
C PRO A 66 19.74 -16.10 3.99
N LYS A 67 19.32 -14.84 4.04
CA LYS A 67 18.19 -14.37 4.88
C LYS A 67 17.11 -13.77 4.00
N LEU A 68 15.86 -13.98 4.37
CA LEU A 68 14.71 -13.33 3.75
C LEU A 68 14.50 -11.97 4.42
N LEU A 69 14.46 -10.90 3.65
CA LEU A 69 14.21 -9.53 4.13
C LEU A 69 13.18 -8.85 3.24
N ALA A 70 12.25 -8.12 3.85
CA ALA A 70 11.33 -7.27 3.14
C ALA A 70 11.96 -5.89 2.89
N SER A 71 11.95 -5.42 1.63
CA SER A 71 12.38 -4.07 1.28
C SER A 71 11.26 -3.06 1.58
N ASP A 72 11.56 -2.03 2.36
CA ASP A 72 10.60 -0.95 2.68
C ASP A 72 10.11 -0.22 1.42
N GLY A 73 11.00 -0.03 0.44
CA GLY A 73 10.67 0.61 -0.84
C GLY A 73 9.72 -0.25 -1.68
N ASP A 74 10.02 -1.54 -1.81
CA ASP A 74 9.18 -2.48 -2.56
C ASP A 74 7.84 -2.69 -1.85
N PHE A 75 7.84 -2.68 -0.51
CA PHE A 75 6.61 -2.78 0.28
C PHE A 75 5.70 -1.57 0.04
N ARG A 76 6.25 -0.35 0.11
CA ARG A 76 5.49 0.87 -0.20
C ARG A 76 4.90 0.81 -1.59
N PHE A 77 5.72 0.45 -2.58
CA PHE A 77 5.27 0.36 -3.97
C PHE A 77 4.20 -0.71 -4.18
N ALA A 78 4.35 -1.88 -3.54
CA ALA A 78 3.35 -2.94 -3.55
C ALA A 78 2.04 -2.52 -2.85
N MET A 79 2.12 -1.78 -1.75
CA MET A 79 0.95 -1.21 -1.08
C MET A 79 0.23 -0.19 -1.95
N THR A 80 0.96 0.72 -2.60
CA THR A 80 0.40 1.67 -3.58
C THR A 80 -0.38 0.93 -4.66
N MET A 81 0.19 -0.15 -5.22
CA MET A 81 -0.51 -1.00 -6.17
C MET A 81 -1.80 -1.59 -5.59
N ARG A 82 -1.80 -2.09 -4.35
CA ARG A 82 -2.99 -2.69 -3.74
C ARG A 82 -4.13 -1.70 -3.48
N HIS A 83 -3.82 -0.41 -3.36
CA HIS A 83 -4.84 0.63 -3.31
C HIS A 83 -5.49 0.90 -4.67
N CYS A 84 -4.85 0.58 -5.79
CA CYS A 84 -5.49 0.65 -7.10
C CYS A 84 -6.57 -0.42 -7.21
N ALA A 85 -7.81 -0.02 -7.48
CA ALA A 85 -8.91 -0.93 -7.77
C ALA A 85 -9.01 -1.21 -9.28
N ALA A 86 -8.90 -0.15 -10.10
CA ALA A 86 -8.94 -0.28 -11.55
C ALA A 86 -8.33 0.94 -12.26
N PHE A 87 -7.91 0.74 -13.50
CA PHE A 87 -7.49 1.79 -14.43
C PHE A 87 -8.53 1.90 -15.54
N GLU A 88 -9.02 3.10 -15.82
CA GLU A 88 -10.11 3.36 -16.75
C GLU A 88 -9.68 4.23 -17.94
N CYS A 89 -10.16 3.84 -19.13
CA CYS A 89 -9.99 4.55 -20.39
C CYS A 89 -11.15 4.20 -21.35
N ASP A 90 -11.80 5.18 -21.96
CA ASP A 90 -12.76 4.98 -23.05
C ASP A 90 -13.83 3.89 -22.78
N GLY A 91 -14.34 3.83 -21.54
CA GLY A 91 -15.34 2.84 -21.11
C GLY A 91 -14.78 1.44 -20.83
N MET A 92 -13.48 1.22 -21.03
CA MET A 92 -12.77 0.03 -20.59
C MET A 92 -12.20 0.25 -19.18
N SER A 93 -12.24 -0.81 -18.37
CA SER A 93 -11.71 -0.84 -17.01
C SER A 93 -10.78 -2.04 -16.87
N ILE A 94 -9.52 -1.80 -16.50
CA ILE A 94 -8.55 -2.83 -16.17
C ILE A 94 -8.58 -3.03 -14.65
N PRO A 95 -9.09 -4.16 -14.15
CA PRO A 95 -9.12 -4.44 -12.72
C PRO A 95 -7.72 -4.73 -12.17
N LEU A 96 -7.55 -4.53 -10.87
CA LEU A 96 -6.32 -4.79 -10.13
C LEU A 96 -5.70 -6.17 -10.36
N ASP A 97 -6.53 -7.19 -10.56
CA ASP A 97 -6.05 -8.57 -10.76
C ASP A 97 -5.20 -8.75 -12.03
N VAL A 98 -5.31 -7.78 -12.96
CA VAL A 98 -4.54 -7.71 -14.21
C VAL A 98 -3.41 -6.68 -14.11
N LEU A 99 -3.42 -5.82 -13.09
CA LEU A 99 -2.36 -4.85 -12.83
C LEU A 99 -1.22 -5.51 -12.06
N ASP A 100 -0.08 -5.65 -12.72
CA ASP A 100 1.18 -6.07 -12.10
C ASP A 100 2.05 -4.87 -11.70
N LEU A 101 3.15 -5.15 -11.00
CA LEU A 101 4.11 -4.12 -10.58
C LEU A 101 4.78 -3.45 -11.79
N ASP A 102 4.93 -4.17 -12.90
CA ASP A 102 5.56 -3.67 -14.13
C ASP A 102 4.68 -2.61 -14.82
N VAL A 103 3.37 -2.81 -14.82
CA VAL A 103 2.39 -1.85 -15.34
C VAL A 103 2.42 -0.56 -14.52
N LEU A 104 2.49 -0.67 -13.19
CA LEU A 104 2.62 0.50 -12.33
C LEU A 104 3.97 1.21 -12.54
N GLY A 105 5.04 0.44 -12.78
CA GLY A 105 6.38 0.98 -13.08
C GLY A 105 6.50 1.71 -14.43
N LYS A 106 5.53 1.55 -15.34
CA LYS A 106 5.47 2.28 -16.61
C LYS A 106 4.82 3.66 -16.49
N LEU A 107 4.22 3.98 -15.35
CA LEU A 107 3.70 5.32 -15.10
C LEU A 107 4.83 6.34 -15.03
N SER A 108 4.53 7.58 -15.41
CA SER A 108 5.48 8.66 -15.19
C SER A 108 5.69 8.84 -13.68
N PRO A 109 6.88 9.26 -13.23
CA PRO A 109 7.14 9.51 -11.81
C PRO A 109 6.14 10.50 -11.19
N HIS A 110 5.69 11.47 -11.99
CA HIS A 110 4.68 12.44 -11.59
C HIS A 110 3.32 11.77 -11.32
N ASP A 111 2.84 10.93 -12.24
CA ASP A 111 1.56 10.24 -12.08
C ASP A 111 1.60 9.22 -10.93
N LEU A 112 2.74 8.54 -10.74
CA LEU A 112 2.94 7.66 -9.58
C LEU A 112 2.87 8.46 -8.27
N GLN A 113 3.53 9.61 -8.20
CA GLN A 113 3.50 10.48 -7.02
C GLN A 113 2.06 10.92 -6.69
N LEU A 114 1.26 11.29 -7.68
CA LEU A 114 -0.14 11.67 -7.45
C LEU A 114 -0.97 10.52 -6.87
N ILE A 115 -0.71 9.29 -7.30
CA ILE A 115 -1.36 8.10 -6.74
C ILE A 115 -0.93 7.91 -5.29
N GLU A 116 0.37 7.98 -5.00
CA GLU A 116 0.92 7.84 -3.64
C GLU A 116 0.36 8.88 -2.67
N GLU A 117 0.30 10.15 -3.09
CA GLU A 117 -0.33 11.22 -2.31
C GLU A 117 -1.79 10.92 -2.00
N ARG A 118 -2.53 10.37 -2.97
CA ARG A 118 -3.94 10.00 -2.78
C ARG A 118 -4.10 8.81 -1.83
N VAL A 119 -3.20 7.83 -1.89
CA VAL A 119 -3.15 6.67 -0.99
C VAL A 119 -2.91 7.10 0.46
N VAL A 120 -2.02 8.07 0.68
CA VAL A 120 -1.79 8.63 2.02
C VAL A 120 -3.08 9.24 2.58
N LEU A 121 -3.82 10.02 1.76
CA LEU A 121 -5.07 10.61 2.19
C LEU A 121 -6.17 9.57 2.49
N ILE A 122 -6.26 8.50 1.69
CA ILE A 122 -7.16 7.36 1.97
C ILE A 122 -6.82 6.72 3.32
N THR A 123 -5.54 6.50 3.59
CA THR A 123 -5.07 5.89 4.83
C THR A 123 -5.39 6.78 6.03
N LEU A 124 -5.16 8.09 5.93
CA LEU A 124 -5.48 9.05 6.99
C LEU A 124 -7.00 9.15 7.22
N ALA A 125 -7.81 9.15 6.16
CA ALA A 125 -9.26 9.13 6.27
C ALA A 125 -9.76 7.86 6.99
N ALA A 126 -9.14 6.71 6.71
CA ALA A 126 -9.44 5.48 7.43
C ALA A 126 -9.09 5.58 8.92
N GLN A 127 -7.94 6.17 9.25
CA GLN A 127 -7.52 6.42 10.64
C GLN A 127 -8.49 7.32 11.41
N VAL A 128 -9.01 8.37 10.78
CA VAL A 128 -10.04 9.22 11.39
C VAL A 128 -11.30 8.41 11.70
N ARG A 129 -11.77 7.61 10.74
CA ARG A 129 -12.96 6.77 10.92
C ARG A 129 -12.78 5.71 12.01
N TYR A 130 -11.59 5.16 12.18
CA TYR A 130 -11.27 4.22 13.25
C TYR A 130 -10.89 4.89 14.58
N GLY A 131 -10.93 6.23 14.65
CA GLY A 131 -10.70 7.00 15.87
C GLY A 131 -9.24 7.05 16.33
N THR A 132 -8.29 6.67 15.47
CA THR A 132 -6.85 6.76 15.76
C THR A 132 -6.28 8.15 15.49
N LEU A 133 -6.99 8.95 14.68
CA LEU A 133 -6.66 10.33 14.34
C LEU A 133 -7.91 11.20 14.50
N SER A 134 -7.77 12.44 14.98
CA SER A 134 -8.89 13.37 15.05
C SER A 134 -9.15 14.04 13.70
N GLN A 135 -10.39 14.48 13.45
CA GLN A 135 -10.74 15.22 12.23
C GLN A 135 -9.88 16.50 12.08
N ALA A 136 -9.58 17.19 13.19
CA ALA A 136 -8.77 18.40 13.19
C ALA A 136 -7.32 18.15 12.75
N GLU A 137 -6.75 17.00 13.10
CA GLU A 137 -5.42 16.58 12.66
C GLU A 137 -5.40 16.22 11.17
N PHE A 138 -6.47 15.58 10.68
CA PHE A 138 -6.64 15.30 9.25
C PHE A 138 -6.74 16.59 8.45
N ASP A 139 -7.59 17.53 8.88
CA ASP A 139 -7.78 18.81 8.19
C ASP A 139 -6.50 19.64 8.21
N ALA A 140 -5.71 19.60 9.30
CA ALA A 140 -4.41 20.25 9.37
C ALA A 140 -3.41 19.65 8.36
N PHE A 141 -3.35 18.32 8.26
CA PHE A 141 -2.53 17.63 7.26
C PHE A 141 -2.97 17.97 5.83
N TYR A 142 -4.28 17.94 5.57
CA TYR A 142 -4.88 18.29 4.29
C TYR A 142 -4.60 19.74 3.87
N MET A 143 -4.58 20.69 4.81
CA MET A 143 -4.23 22.08 4.58
C MET A 143 -2.71 22.35 4.51
N GLY A 144 -1.88 21.32 4.55
CA GLY A 144 -0.41 21.45 4.53
C GLY A 144 0.19 22.04 5.82
N ARG A 145 -0.59 22.11 6.91
CA ARG A 145 -0.11 22.45 8.25
C ARG A 145 0.31 21.16 8.93
N ASN A 146 1.55 20.77 8.71
CA ASN A 146 2.15 19.56 9.27
C ASN A 146 1.94 19.52 10.80
N PRO A 147 1.06 18.68 11.37
CA PRO A 147 1.18 18.31 12.76
C PRO A 147 2.49 17.54 12.89
N ALA A 148 3.25 17.75 13.96
CA ALA A 148 4.46 16.96 14.22
C ALA A 148 4.12 15.46 14.03
N PRO A 149 5.00 14.66 13.44
CA PRO A 149 4.70 13.28 13.11
C PRO A 149 4.32 12.55 14.39
N ALA A 150 3.01 12.34 14.60
CA ALA A 150 2.54 11.37 15.56
C ALA A 150 3.00 10.04 14.99
N ALA A 151 3.93 9.40 15.70
CA ALA A 151 4.39 8.06 15.37
C ALA A 151 3.15 7.16 15.35
N SER A 152 2.60 6.93 14.16
CA SER A 152 1.75 5.80 13.90
C SER A 152 2.52 4.57 14.39
N PRO A 153 1.87 3.56 14.99
CA PRO A 153 2.53 2.28 15.24
C PRO A 153 2.88 1.67 13.88
N GLN A 154 4.00 2.13 13.32
CA GLN A 154 4.70 1.44 12.25
C GLN A 154 5.03 0.07 12.84
N PRO A 155 4.70 -1.03 12.16
CA PRO A 155 5.32 -2.30 12.50
C PRO A 155 6.82 -2.01 12.48
N VAL A 156 7.48 -2.17 13.63
CA VAL A 156 8.94 -2.00 13.73
C VAL A 156 9.53 -2.93 12.69
N GLY A 157 9.96 -2.34 11.57
CA GLY A 157 10.59 -3.06 10.49
C GLY A 157 11.77 -3.81 11.08
N GLN A 158 11.91 -5.08 10.73
CA GLN A 158 13.06 -5.91 11.14
C GLN A 158 14.40 -5.26 10.78
N THR A 159 14.38 -4.25 9.90
CA THR A 159 15.48 -3.35 9.54
C THR A 159 16.05 -2.53 10.70
N ALA A 160 15.26 -2.19 11.73
CA ALA A 160 15.73 -1.35 12.84
C ALA A 160 16.83 -2.02 13.69
N ASN A 161 16.90 -3.35 13.69
CA ASN A 161 17.84 -4.14 14.49
C ASN A 161 18.94 -4.84 13.69
N VAL A 162 19.07 -4.56 12.37
CA VAL A 162 20.00 -5.27 11.47
C VAL A 162 21.48 -5.13 11.87
N GLY A 163 21.84 -4.16 12.73
CA GLY A 163 23.17 -4.04 13.32
C GLY A 163 23.35 -4.70 14.70
N ALA A 164 22.27 -4.99 15.43
CA ALA A 164 22.32 -5.49 16.81
C ALA A 164 22.34 -7.03 16.89
N ASP A 165 21.72 -7.71 15.92
CA ASP A 165 21.56 -9.18 15.93
C ASP A 165 22.69 -9.95 15.21
N ALA A 166 23.80 -9.28 14.86
CA ALA A 166 24.94 -9.91 14.18
C ALA A 166 25.68 -10.97 15.02
N GLY A 167 25.33 -11.12 16.31
CA GLY A 167 25.99 -12.03 17.26
C GLY A 167 25.12 -13.13 17.86
N HIS A 168 23.87 -13.34 17.41
CA HIS A 168 23.00 -14.35 18.00
C HIS A 168 22.97 -15.64 17.16
N ALA A 169 23.35 -16.75 17.81
CA ALA A 169 23.55 -18.06 17.19
C ALA A 169 22.25 -18.80 16.81
N GLU A 170 21.07 -18.24 17.08
CA GLU A 170 19.80 -18.90 16.79
C GLU A 170 18.77 -17.85 16.34
N SER A 171 18.71 -17.59 15.03
CA SER A 171 17.48 -17.04 14.41
C SER A 171 17.00 -18.04 13.37
N GLY A 172 16.35 -19.09 13.87
CA GLY A 172 15.46 -19.93 13.08
C GLY A 172 14.16 -19.20 12.73
N PRO A 173 13.36 -19.74 11.80
CA PRO A 173 12.16 -19.06 11.28
C PRO A 173 11.06 -18.94 12.34
N ALA A 174 10.96 -17.77 12.97
CA ALA A 174 9.97 -17.45 14.01
C ALA A 174 8.59 -17.04 13.43
N LEU A 175 8.11 -17.70 12.37
CA LEU A 175 6.80 -17.40 11.77
C LEU A 175 5.96 -18.64 11.44
N LEU A 176 6.17 -19.76 12.13
CA LEU A 176 5.33 -20.97 11.98
C LEU A 176 4.86 -21.62 13.30
N ALA A 177 5.09 -21.02 14.47
CA ALA A 177 4.72 -21.63 15.76
C ALA A 177 3.32 -21.21 16.29
N ASP A 178 2.76 -20.07 15.89
CA ASP A 178 1.58 -19.50 16.56
C ASP A 178 0.22 -19.87 15.94
N PHE A 179 0.18 -20.81 14.99
CA PHE A 179 -1.09 -21.35 14.45
C PHE A 179 -1.07 -22.88 14.39
N THR A 180 -0.87 -23.52 15.54
CA THR A 180 -1.46 -24.86 15.76
C THR A 180 -2.69 -24.68 16.64
N GLY A 181 -3.85 -24.94 16.06
CA GLY A 181 -5.15 -24.76 16.71
C GLY A 181 -5.23 -25.51 18.03
N GLY A 182 -5.65 -24.79 19.07
CA GLY A 182 -6.12 -25.37 20.32
C GLY A 182 -7.40 -26.18 20.06
N ALA A 183 -7.23 -27.41 19.58
CA ALA A 183 -8.26 -28.42 19.59
C ALA A 183 -8.60 -28.75 21.05
N ALA A 184 -9.87 -28.55 21.38
CA ALA A 184 -10.62 -29.08 22.51
C ALA A 184 -9.91 -30.14 23.36
N GLN A 185 -9.51 -29.77 24.58
CA GLN A 185 -9.22 -30.75 25.62
C GLN A 185 -10.54 -31.15 26.28
N GLY A 186 -11.21 -32.12 25.67
CA GLY A 186 -12.26 -32.88 26.30
C GLY A 186 -11.70 -33.67 27.48
N THR A 187 -12.32 -33.49 28.64
CA THR A 187 -12.08 -34.29 29.84
C THR A 187 -12.69 -35.68 29.69
N GLY A 188 -11.83 -36.68 29.60
CA GLY A 188 -12.14 -38.11 29.74
C GLY A 188 -10.79 -38.85 29.71
N GLY A 189 -10.34 -39.58 30.71
CA GLY A 189 -11.07 -40.60 31.46
C GLY A 189 -10.46 -41.97 31.09
N GLY A 190 -9.45 -42.39 31.84
CA GLY A 190 -9.10 -43.80 32.05
C GLY A 190 -8.25 -44.55 31.01
N ALA A 191 -7.13 -45.09 31.52
CA ALA A 191 -6.73 -46.50 31.50
C ALA A 191 -5.55 -46.97 30.62
N ARG A 192 -4.73 -47.82 31.30
CA ARG A 192 -3.74 -48.83 30.85
C ARG A 192 -2.33 -48.34 30.50
N GLY A 193 -1.26 -48.99 30.96
CA GLY A 193 -1.12 -50.24 31.73
C GLY A 193 0.31 -50.43 32.21
#